data_AF-A0A923N9M3-F1
#
_entry.id   AF-A0A923N9M3-F1
#
_cell.length_a   1.000
_cell.length_b   1.000
_cell.length_c   1.000
_cell.angle_alpha   90.00
_cell.angle_beta   90.00
_cell.angle_gamma   90.00
#
_symmetry.space_group_name_H-M   'P 1'
#
loop_
_entity.id
_entity.type
_entity.pdbx_description
1 polymer ?
#
loop_
_entity_poly.entity_id
_entity_poly.type
_entity_poly.pdbx_seq_one_letter_code
_entity_poly.pdbx_strand_id
1 'polypeptide(L)'
;MLKVGITGGIGVGKTVVARMFSLLGIPVYDSDGRAKWVMQHDQALKSELTGAFGPKAFTEKGDLDRAYIASIVFNNPERLQQLNSLVHPHVRNDFAAWVAQHTDKPYIIKEAALMYESEAWKQIDKMITVYAPTDVRIKRLLLRDTHRTEADIKAIIGKQLSEEEKMARADYVITNNDQEMIIPQVLALHEQLLKLAPAY
;
A
#
# COMPACT_ATOMS: atom_id res chain seq x y z
N MET A 1 2.00 20.60 -4.18
CA MET A 1 1.36 19.88 -3.06
C MET A 1 2.29 18.78 -2.60
N LEU A 2 2.51 18.67 -1.29
CA LEU A 2 3.37 17.65 -0.69
C LEU A 2 2.68 16.27 -0.74
N LYS A 3 3.40 15.25 -1.20
CA LYS A 3 2.94 13.86 -1.29
C LYS A 3 3.70 13.03 -0.28
N VAL A 4 2.97 12.43 0.65
CA VAL A 4 3.55 11.63 1.74
C VAL A 4 3.21 10.17 1.54
N GLY A 5 4.18 9.28 1.69
CA GLY A 5 3.99 7.84 1.58
C GLY A 5 3.91 7.23 2.97
N ILE A 6 2.94 6.35 3.21
CA ILE A 6 2.92 5.49 4.39
C ILE A 6 3.21 4.06 3.94
N THR A 7 4.27 3.49 4.50
CA THR A 7 4.64 2.09 4.27
C THR A 7 5.01 1.39 5.57
N GLY A 8 5.43 0.13 5.48
CA GLY A 8 5.70 -0.75 6.61
C GLY A 8 5.26 -2.19 6.33
N GLY A 9 5.81 -3.14 7.08
CA GLY A 9 5.52 -4.55 6.91
C GLY A 9 4.04 -4.95 7.09
N ILE A 10 3.71 -6.19 6.75
CA ILE A 10 2.41 -6.78 7.11
C ILE A 10 2.26 -6.82 8.64
N GLY A 11 1.10 -6.42 9.16
CA GLY A 11 0.79 -6.48 10.61
C GLY A 11 1.29 -5.31 11.46
N VAL A 12 2.00 -4.33 10.88
CA VAL A 12 2.51 -3.15 11.62
C VAL A 12 1.46 -2.10 11.95
N GLY A 13 0.25 -2.20 11.39
CA GLY A 13 -0.84 -1.24 11.65
C GLY A 13 -0.84 0.02 10.78
N LYS A 14 -0.26 -0.01 9.58
CA LYS A 14 -0.31 1.10 8.60
C LYS A 14 -1.70 1.70 8.43
N THR A 15 -2.72 0.85 8.24
CA THR A 15 -4.11 1.29 8.05
C THR A 15 -4.65 2.07 9.26
N VAL A 16 -4.18 1.77 10.49
CA VAL A 16 -4.55 2.52 11.68
C VAL A 16 -3.94 3.93 11.63
N VAL A 17 -2.65 4.03 11.35
CA VAL A 17 -1.94 5.31 11.19
C VAL A 17 -2.56 6.15 10.06
N ALA A 18 -2.81 5.53 8.91
CA ALA A 18 -3.47 6.18 7.77
C ALA A 18 -4.85 6.73 8.14
N ARG A 19 -5.67 5.94 8.84
CA ARG A 19 -6.99 6.40 9.34
C ARG A 19 -6.87 7.57 10.30
N MET A 20 -5.86 7.61 11.16
CA MET A 20 -5.64 8.75 12.06
C MET A 20 -5.39 10.04 11.27
N PHE A 21 -4.57 10.00 10.21
CA PHE A 21 -4.42 11.15 9.32
C PHE A 21 -5.71 11.51 8.58
N SER A 22 -6.50 10.53 8.14
CA SER A 22 -7.82 10.80 7.56
C SER A 22 -8.76 11.52 8.52
N LEU A 23 -8.75 11.15 9.80
CA LEU A 23 -9.53 11.85 10.85
C LEU A 23 -9.06 13.28 11.08
N LEU A 24 -7.80 13.60 10.77
CA LEU A 24 -7.26 14.96 10.76
C LEU A 24 -7.55 15.72 9.46
N GLY A 25 -8.41 15.18 8.59
CA GLY A 25 -8.82 15.83 7.34
C GLY A 25 -7.85 15.67 6.17
N ILE A 26 -6.83 14.81 6.30
CA ILE A 26 -5.85 14.55 5.25
C ILE A 26 -6.31 13.40 4.35
N PRO A 27 -6.42 13.60 3.02
CA PRO A 27 -6.79 12.54 2.10
C PRO A 27 -5.74 11.42 2.08
N VAL A 28 -6.23 10.18 2.10
CA VAL A 28 -5.40 8.98 2.00
C VAL A 28 -5.82 8.18 0.78
N TYR A 29 -4.85 7.93 -0.09
CA TYR A 29 -4.97 7.00 -1.19
C TYR A 29 -4.54 5.60 -0.74
N ASP A 30 -5.51 4.70 -0.56
CA ASP A 30 -5.28 3.27 -0.32
C ASP A 30 -4.87 2.57 -1.62
N SER A 31 -3.57 2.35 -1.82
CA SER A 31 -3.07 1.79 -3.07
C SER A 31 -3.54 0.36 -3.32
N ASP A 32 -3.69 -0.45 -2.25
CA ASP A 32 -4.11 -1.84 -2.37
C ASP A 32 -5.60 -1.95 -2.76
N GLY A 33 -6.43 -1.10 -2.16
CA GLY A 33 -7.84 -0.94 -2.51
C GLY A 33 -8.04 -0.39 -3.92
N ARG A 34 -7.29 0.66 -4.29
CA ARG A 34 -7.38 1.29 -5.61
C ARG A 34 -6.88 0.39 -6.72
N ALA A 35 -5.79 -0.36 -6.52
CA ALA A 35 -5.33 -1.34 -7.51
C ALA A 35 -6.42 -2.38 -7.83
N LYS A 36 -7.11 -2.90 -6.81
CA LYS A 36 -8.26 -3.81 -6.99
C LYS A 36 -9.39 -3.16 -7.76
N TRP A 37 -9.68 -1.90 -7.48
CA TRP A 37 -10.74 -1.16 -8.17
C TRP A 37 -10.37 -0.92 -9.63
N VAL A 38 -9.15 -0.47 -9.92
CA VAL A 38 -8.65 -0.21 -11.27
C VAL A 38 -8.66 -1.47 -12.13
N MET A 39 -8.16 -2.60 -11.62
CA MET A 39 -8.19 -3.89 -12.36
C MET A 39 -9.61 -4.36 -12.73
N GLN A 40 -10.62 -3.91 -12.00
CA GLN A 40 -12.02 -4.29 -12.23
C GLN A 40 -12.75 -3.33 -13.18
N HIS A 41 -12.40 -2.03 -13.16
CA HIS A 41 -13.20 -0.97 -13.80
C HIS A 41 -12.52 -0.28 -14.98
N ASP A 42 -11.18 -0.33 -15.08
CA ASP A 42 -10.45 0.23 -16.21
C ASP A 42 -10.56 -0.70 -17.43
N GLN A 43 -11.32 -0.27 -18.45
CA GLN A 43 -11.60 -1.10 -19.63
C GLN A 43 -10.36 -1.41 -20.47
N ALA A 44 -9.38 -0.51 -20.51
CA ALA A 44 -8.13 -0.74 -21.21
C ALA A 44 -7.34 -1.83 -20.48
N LEU A 45 -7.19 -1.72 -19.16
CA LEU A 45 -6.52 -2.74 -18.36
C LEU A 45 -7.24 -4.10 -18.42
N LYS A 46 -8.58 -4.13 -18.41
CA LYS A 46 -9.33 -5.39 -18.57
C LYS A 46 -9.01 -6.08 -19.90
N SER A 47 -8.91 -5.30 -20.98
CA SER A 47 -8.58 -5.82 -22.31
C SER A 47 -7.15 -6.37 -22.34
N GLU A 48 -6.19 -5.65 -21.75
CA GLU A 48 -4.80 -6.08 -21.62
C GLU A 48 -4.66 -7.37 -20.79
N LEU A 49 -5.33 -7.43 -19.64
CA LEU A 49 -5.34 -8.62 -18.78
C LEU A 49 -5.97 -9.83 -19.49
N THR A 50 -7.06 -9.62 -20.22
CA THR A 50 -7.71 -10.68 -21.01
C THR A 50 -6.79 -11.17 -22.14
N GLY A 51 -6.06 -10.27 -22.79
CA GLY A 51 -5.07 -10.63 -23.82
C GLY A 51 -3.89 -11.43 -23.25
N ALA A 52 -3.38 -11.05 -22.07
CA ALA A 52 -2.21 -11.66 -21.46
C ALA A 52 -2.49 -12.99 -20.73
N PHE A 53 -3.66 -13.08 -20.05
CA PHE A 53 -4.03 -14.19 -19.17
C PHE A 53 -5.23 -15.01 -19.68
N GLY A 54 -5.81 -14.63 -20.82
CA GLY A 54 -6.91 -15.34 -21.46
C GLY A 54 -8.30 -14.91 -20.95
N PRO A 55 -9.37 -15.43 -21.58
CA PRO A 55 -10.75 -15.04 -21.28
C PRO A 55 -11.19 -15.36 -19.85
N LYS A 56 -10.56 -16.35 -19.22
CA LYS A 56 -10.84 -16.75 -17.83
C LYS A 56 -10.30 -15.75 -16.79
N ALA A 57 -9.54 -14.73 -17.21
CA ALA A 57 -9.14 -13.62 -16.34
C ALA A 57 -10.35 -12.89 -15.75
N PHE A 58 -11.49 -12.92 -16.45
CA PHE A 58 -12.75 -12.37 -15.98
C PHE A 58 -13.84 -13.45 -16.03
N THR A 59 -14.69 -13.44 -15.02
CA THR A 59 -15.89 -14.30 -14.95
C THR A 59 -16.91 -13.87 -16.00
N GLU A 60 -17.91 -14.71 -16.27
CA GLU A 60 -19.02 -14.38 -17.18
C GLU A 60 -19.82 -13.14 -16.73
N LYS A 61 -19.76 -12.79 -15.45
CA LYS A 61 -20.36 -11.57 -14.88
C LYS A 61 -19.50 -10.32 -15.10
N GLY A 62 -18.31 -10.48 -15.66
CA GLY A 62 -17.35 -9.41 -15.92
C GLY A 62 -16.44 -9.07 -14.74
N ASP A 63 -16.47 -9.85 -13.66
CA ASP A 63 -15.61 -9.68 -12.48
C ASP A 63 -14.26 -10.34 -12.64
N LEU A 64 -13.19 -9.70 -12.18
CA LEU A 64 -11.85 -10.26 -12.17
C LEU A 64 -11.79 -11.57 -11.39
N ASP A 65 -11.41 -12.67 -12.03
CA ASP A 65 -11.20 -13.95 -11.38
C ASP A 65 -9.82 -13.99 -10.73
N ARG A 66 -9.77 -13.53 -9.47
CA ARG A 66 -8.53 -13.47 -8.69
C ARG A 66 -7.94 -14.83 -8.40
N ALA A 67 -8.77 -15.86 -8.24
CA ALA A 67 -8.29 -17.21 -7.98
C ALA A 67 -7.59 -17.77 -9.22
N TYR A 68 -8.18 -17.54 -10.40
CA TYR A 68 -7.57 -17.87 -11.67
C TYR A 68 -6.24 -17.13 -11.90
N ILE A 69 -6.22 -15.80 -11.77
CA ILE A 69 -4.99 -15.02 -11.92
C ILE A 69 -3.92 -15.47 -10.92
N ALA A 70 -4.29 -15.66 -9.64
CA ALA A 70 -3.36 -16.14 -8.62
C ALA A 70 -2.78 -17.52 -8.98
N SER A 71 -3.59 -18.44 -9.52
CA SER A 71 -3.12 -19.77 -9.92
C SER A 71 -2.04 -19.72 -11.02
N ILE A 72 -2.06 -18.69 -11.87
CA ILE A 72 -1.08 -18.48 -12.94
C ILE A 72 0.20 -17.83 -12.40
N VAL A 73 0.07 -16.81 -11.54
CA VAL A 73 1.22 -15.98 -11.14
C VAL A 73 1.94 -16.47 -9.88
N PHE A 74 1.28 -17.24 -9.00
CA PHE A 74 1.79 -17.56 -7.66
C PHE A 74 3.17 -18.24 -7.65
N ASN A 75 3.42 -19.14 -8.61
CA ASN A 75 4.68 -19.86 -8.76
C ASN A 75 5.41 -19.53 -10.08
N ASN A 76 5.06 -18.40 -10.72
CA ASN A 76 5.66 -18.00 -11.99
C ASN A 76 6.09 -16.53 -11.92
N PRO A 77 7.36 -16.25 -11.60
CA PRO A 77 7.90 -14.89 -11.49
C PRO A 77 7.74 -14.06 -12.76
N GLU A 78 7.90 -14.67 -13.94
CA GLU A 78 7.73 -13.98 -15.23
C GLU A 78 6.27 -13.53 -15.43
N ARG A 79 5.30 -14.41 -15.14
CA ARG A 79 3.88 -14.07 -15.21
C ARG A 79 3.48 -13.03 -14.17
N LEU A 80 4.05 -13.09 -12.97
CA LEU A 80 3.84 -12.07 -11.94
C LEU A 80 4.40 -10.71 -12.38
N GLN A 81 5.60 -10.70 -12.98
CA GLN A 81 6.19 -9.48 -13.54
C GLN A 81 5.33 -8.93 -14.68
N GLN A 82 4.83 -9.80 -15.57
CA GLN A 82 3.91 -9.41 -16.63
C GLN A 82 2.64 -8.76 -16.06
N LEU A 83 1.99 -9.38 -15.07
CA LEU A 83 0.82 -8.82 -14.39
C LEU A 83 1.12 -7.44 -13.81
N ASN A 84 2.21 -7.30 -13.06
CA ASN A 84 2.59 -6.04 -12.44
C ASN A 84 2.90 -4.96 -13.48
N SER A 85 3.54 -5.32 -14.61
CA SER A 85 3.87 -4.39 -15.68
C SER A 85 2.62 -3.80 -16.36
N LEU A 86 1.54 -4.57 -16.45
CA LEU A 86 0.24 -4.09 -16.94
C LEU A 86 -0.49 -3.26 -15.88
N VAL A 87 -0.51 -3.70 -14.62
CA VAL A 87 -1.32 -3.03 -13.57
C VAL A 87 -0.69 -1.71 -13.10
N HIS A 88 0.63 -1.65 -12.93
CA HIS A 88 1.30 -0.50 -12.29
C HIS A 88 1.11 0.84 -13.03
N PRO A 89 1.18 0.92 -14.38
CA PRO A 89 0.90 2.15 -15.12
C PRO A 89 -0.51 2.68 -14.89
N HIS A 90 -1.52 1.80 -14.90
CA HIS A 90 -2.91 2.20 -14.69
C HIS A 90 -3.13 2.71 -13.26
N VAL A 91 -2.57 2.04 -12.26
CA VAL A 91 -2.65 2.51 -10.86
C VAL A 91 -1.89 3.82 -10.66
N ARG A 92 -0.79 4.05 -11.37
CA ARG A 92 -0.07 5.33 -11.36
C ARG A 92 -0.94 6.46 -11.93
N ASN A 93 -1.63 6.20 -13.04
CA ASN A 93 -2.53 7.18 -13.66
C ASN A 93 -3.74 7.47 -12.75
N ASP A 94 -4.31 6.43 -12.13
CA ASP A 94 -5.38 6.58 -11.14
C ASP A 94 -4.95 7.44 -9.95
N PHE A 95 -3.76 7.20 -9.41
CA PHE A 95 -3.19 8.03 -8.34
C PHE A 95 -3.00 9.48 -8.80
N ALA A 96 -2.47 9.72 -10.00
CA ALA A 96 -2.29 11.07 -10.52
C ALA A 96 -3.62 11.82 -10.68
N ALA A 97 -4.66 11.14 -11.19
CA ALA A 97 -6.00 11.70 -11.30
C ALA A 97 -6.61 12.00 -9.91
N TRP A 98 -6.42 11.09 -8.95
CA TRP A 98 -6.87 11.30 -7.57
C TRP A 98 -6.15 12.48 -6.90
N VAL A 99 -4.84 12.63 -7.11
CA VAL A 99 -4.05 13.77 -6.61
C VAL A 99 -4.60 15.10 -7.15
N ALA A 100 -4.97 15.14 -8.43
CA ALA A 100 -5.54 16.35 -9.04
C ALA A 100 -6.87 16.80 -8.41
N GLN A 101 -7.62 15.87 -7.80
CA GLN A 101 -8.89 16.17 -7.11
C GLN A 101 -8.71 16.73 -5.69
N HIS A 102 -7.50 16.68 -5.13
CA HIS A 102 -7.22 17.06 -3.73
C HIS A 102 -6.22 18.21 -3.64
N THR A 103 -6.16 19.05 -4.68
CA THR A 103 -5.24 20.19 -4.75
C THR A 103 -5.54 21.28 -3.73
N ASP A 104 -6.67 21.22 -3.02
CA ASP A 104 -7.04 22.10 -1.91
C ASP A 104 -6.44 21.69 -0.55
N LYS A 105 -5.71 20.57 -0.47
CA LYS A 105 -5.21 20.00 0.78
C LYS A 105 -3.72 20.25 1.00
N PRO A 106 -3.29 20.60 2.23
CA PRO A 106 -1.89 20.93 2.51
C PRO A 106 -0.92 19.84 2.02
N TYR A 107 -1.31 18.59 2.21
CA TYR A 107 -0.64 17.43 1.68
C TYR A 107 -1.62 16.26 1.49
N ILE A 108 -1.17 15.24 0.78
CA ILE A 108 -1.88 13.97 0.64
C ILE A 108 -1.03 12.81 1.11
N ILE A 109 -1.68 11.70 1.42
CA ILE A 109 -1.01 10.45 1.79
C ILE A 109 -1.29 9.38 0.75
N LYS A 110 -0.27 8.61 0.39
CA LYS A 110 -0.37 7.36 -0.35
C LYS A 110 0.03 6.21 0.57
N GLU A 111 -0.89 5.32 0.89
CA GLU A 111 -0.61 4.14 1.70
C GLU A 111 -0.40 2.93 0.79
N ALA A 112 0.71 2.20 1.00
CA ALA A 112 0.92 0.89 0.38
C ALA A 112 1.92 0.04 1.17
N ALA A 113 1.66 -1.26 1.24
CA ALA A 113 2.56 -2.21 1.89
C ALA A 113 3.88 -2.44 1.13
N LEU A 114 3.86 -2.28 -0.20
CA LEU A 114 5.00 -2.58 -1.08
C LEU A 114 5.51 -1.31 -1.77
N MET A 115 5.72 -0.23 -1.01
CA MET A 115 6.03 1.08 -1.59
C MET A 115 7.38 1.09 -2.32
N TYR A 116 8.38 0.39 -1.78
CA TYR A 116 9.72 0.31 -2.36
C TYR A 116 9.78 -0.70 -3.49
N GLU A 117 9.22 -1.87 -3.28
CA GLU A 117 9.20 -3.01 -4.21
C GLU A 117 8.43 -2.68 -5.49
N SER A 118 7.36 -1.87 -5.41
CA SER A 118 6.60 -1.40 -6.57
C SER A 118 7.15 -0.12 -7.22
N GLU A 119 8.24 0.43 -6.67
CA GLU A 119 8.78 1.75 -7.03
C GLU A 119 7.79 2.92 -6.83
N ALA A 120 6.68 2.71 -6.11
CA ALA A 120 5.69 3.75 -5.83
C ALA A 120 6.28 4.94 -5.05
N TRP A 121 7.32 4.70 -4.25
CA TRP A 121 8.07 5.73 -3.52
C TRP A 121 8.64 6.83 -4.43
N LYS A 122 8.90 6.57 -5.71
CA LYS A 122 9.39 7.58 -6.67
C LYS A 122 8.38 8.70 -6.94
N GLN A 123 7.12 8.53 -6.55
CA GLN A 123 6.04 9.52 -6.70
C GLN A 123 5.80 10.33 -5.43
N ILE A 124 6.61 10.12 -4.38
CA ILE A 124 6.41 10.59 -3.02
C ILE A 124 7.57 11.51 -2.64
N ASP A 125 7.26 12.58 -1.89
CA ASP A 125 8.24 13.56 -1.41
C ASP A 125 8.79 13.21 -0.02
N LYS A 126 7.95 12.60 0.82
CA LYS A 126 8.29 12.17 2.19
C LYS A 126 7.77 10.79 2.53
N MET A 127 8.62 9.94 3.10
CA MET A 127 8.30 8.57 3.46
C MET A 127 8.14 8.40 4.98
N ILE A 128 6.99 7.85 5.37
CA ILE A 128 6.70 7.39 6.73
C ILE A 128 6.73 5.87 6.74
N THR A 129 7.59 5.28 7.56
CA THR A 129 7.60 3.84 7.83
C THR A 129 6.94 3.57 9.17
N VAL A 130 5.85 2.79 9.18
CA VAL A 130 5.23 2.28 10.41
C VAL A 130 5.94 1.00 10.81
N TYR A 131 6.52 1.01 12.00
CA TYR A 131 7.30 -0.08 12.54
C TYR A 131 6.54 -0.78 13.67
N ALA A 132 6.67 -2.11 13.73
CA ALA A 132 6.29 -2.91 14.89
C ALA A 132 7.22 -4.13 15.01
N PRO A 133 7.57 -4.57 16.23
CA PRO A 133 8.32 -5.79 16.43
C PRO A 133 7.66 -7.02 15.79
N THR A 134 8.47 -7.98 15.33
CA THR A 134 7.99 -9.17 14.61
C THR A 134 7.01 -10.00 15.44
N ASP A 135 7.22 -10.14 16.75
CA ASP A 135 6.32 -10.89 17.63
C ASP A 135 4.95 -10.23 17.75
N VAL A 136 4.90 -8.89 17.86
CA VAL A 136 3.67 -8.09 17.87
C VAL A 136 2.91 -8.28 16.55
N ARG A 137 3.63 -8.20 15.41
CA ARG A 137 3.05 -8.42 14.08
C ARG A 137 2.45 -9.82 13.94
N ILE A 138 3.17 -10.86 14.38
CA ILE A 138 2.70 -12.25 14.34
C ILE A 138 1.42 -12.39 15.16
N LYS A 139 1.40 -11.91 16.42
CA LYS A 139 0.21 -11.95 17.28
C LYS A 139 -1.00 -11.31 16.62
N ARG A 140 -0.84 -10.11 16.06
CA ARG A 140 -1.91 -9.39 15.34
C ARG A 140 -2.41 -10.15 14.12
N LEU A 141 -1.51 -10.77 13.36
CA LEU A 141 -1.86 -11.50 12.14
C LEU A 141 -2.54 -12.83 12.41
N LEU A 142 -2.15 -13.56 13.46
CA LEU A 142 -2.84 -14.79 13.87
C LEU A 142 -4.28 -14.52 14.31
N LEU A 143 -4.53 -13.37 14.96
CA LEU A 143 -5.89 -12.96 15.34
C LEU A 143 -6.74 -12.51 14.14
N ARG A 144 -6.13 -11.81 13.19
CA ARG A 144 -6.83 -11.26 12.01
C ARG A 144 -7.06 -12.31 10.92
N ASP A 145 -6.06 -13.14 10.66
CA ASP A 145 -5.99 -14.07 9.54
C ASP A 145 -6.01 -15.52 10.07
N THR A 146 -7.10 -15.92 10.74
CA THR A 146 -7.22 -17.19 11.51
C THR A 146 -6.92 -18.47 10.73
N HIS A 147 -6.94 -18.41 9.39
CA HIS A 147 -6.56 -19.51 8.50
C HIS A 147 -5.03 -19.70 8.30
N ARG A 148 -4.19 -18.78 8.79
CA ARG A 148 -2.73 -18.79 8.58
C ARG A 148 -2.00 -19.33 9.80
N THR A 149 -0.94 -20.08 9.56
CA THR A 149 0.01 -20.47 10.61
C THR A 149 1.05 -19.38 10.85
N GLU A 150 1.78 -19.48 11.97
CA GLU A 150 2.93 -18.61 12.22
C GLU A 150 4.00 -18.74 11.12
N ALA A 151 4.20 -19.95 10.59
CA ALA A 151 5.14 -20.21 9.50
C ALA A 151 4.73 -19.46 8.22
N ASP A 152 3.43 -19.47 7.86
CA ASP A 152 2.91 -18.73 6.71
C ASP A 152 3.14 -17.23 6.87
N ILE A 153 2.90 -16.69 8.07
CA ILE A 153 3.12 -15.29 8.38
C ILE A 153 4.60 -14.93 8.24
N LYS A 154 5.51 -15.71 8.82
CA LYS A 154 6.96 -15.50 8.69
C LYS A 154 7.42 -15.55 7.23
N ALA A 155 6.88 -16.47 6.44
CA ALA A 155 7.17 -16.55 5.00
C ALA A 155 6.71 -15.30 4.25
N ILE A 156 5.56 -14.72 4.59
CA ILE A 156 5.10 -13.45 4.01
C ILE A 156 6.03 -12.30 4.42
N ILE A 157 6.41 -12.21 5.70
CA ILE A 157 7.32 -11.18 6.20
C ILE A 157 8.66 -11.24 5.46
N GLY A 158 9.21 -12.45 5.27
CA GLY A 158 10.49 -12.66 4.60
C GLY A 158 10.51 -12.34 3.09
N LYS A 159 9.35 -12.15 2.46
CA LYS A 159 9.25 -11.70 1.05
C LYS A 159 9.26 -10.19 0.89
N GLN A 160 9.11 -9.43 1.98
CA GLN A 160 9.12 -7.97 1.95
C GLN A 160 10.53 -7.45 2.21
N LEU A 161 10.82 -6.21 1.82
CA LEU A 161 12.05 -5.53 2.24
C LEU A 161 12.13 -5.52 3.79
N SER A 162 13.34 -5.69 4.33
CA SER A 162 13.54 -5.74 5.78
C SER A 162 13.07 -4.45 6.46
N GLU A 163 12.66 -4.53 7.72
CA GLU A 163 12.19 -3.33 8.43
C GLU A 163 13.34 -2.36 8.66
N GLU A 164 14.55 -2.87 8.88
CA GLU A 164 15.78 -2.09 9.00
C GLU A 164 16.03 -1.26 7.75
N GLU A 165 15.93 -1.87 6.56
CA GLU A 165 16.07 -1.14 5.29
C GLU A 165 14.93 -0.14 5.06
N LYS A 166 13.68 -0.48 5.43
CA LYS A 166 12.55 0.46 5.31
C LYS A 166 12.70 1.66 6.23
N MET A 167 13.19 1.46 7.45
CA MET A 167 13.45 2.54 8.40
C MET A 167 14.64 3.39 7.93
N ALA A 168 15.71 2.78 7.41
CA ALA A 168 16.87 3.50 6.90
C ALA A 168 16.54 4.39 5.68
N ARG A 169 15.47 4.08 4.94
CA ARG A 169 14.98 4.84 3.78
C ARG A 169 13.81 5.77 4.12
N ALA A 170 13.39 5.85 5.37
CA ALA A 170 12.26 6.67 5.78
C ALA A 170 12.72 8.07 6.20
N ASP A 171 11.92 9.09 5.89
CA ASP A 171 12.07 10.41 6.51
C ASP A 171 11.56 10.39 7.96
N TYR A 172 10.54 9.57 8.23
CA TYR A 172 9.88 9.46 9.52
C TYR A 172 9.55 8.01 9.87
N VAL A 173 9.62 7.69 11.15
CA VAL A 173 9.22 6.38 11.69
C VAL A 173 8.11 6.59 12.72
N ILE A 174 7.04 5.80 12.60
CA ILE A 174 6.00 5.69 13.63
C ILE A 174 6.11 4.31 14.27
N THR A 175 6.34 4.27 15.57
CA THR A 175 6.45 3.02 16.33
C THR A 175 5.08 2.60 16.86
N ASN A 176 4.67 1.40 16.48
CA ASN A 176 3.41 0.76 16.86
C ASN A 176 3.68 -0.61 17.52
N ASN A 177 4.38 -0.58 18.66
CA ASN A 177 4.88 -1.74 19.40
C ASN A 177 4.03 -2.15 20.61
N ASP A 178 2.79 -1.64 20.73
CA ASP A 178 1.89 -1.83 21.89
C ASP A 178 2.42 -1.28 23.23
N GLN A 179 3.54 -0.54 23.22
CA GLN A 179 4.13 0.12 24.40
C GLN A 179 4.04 1.64 24.29
N GLU A 180 4.32 2.17 23.10
CA GLU A 180 4.29 3.59 22.81
C GLU A 180 2.91 4.03 22.30
N MET A 181 2.47 5.21 22.73
CA MET A 181 1.23 5.79 22.22
C MET A 181 1.43 6.27 20.78
N ILE A 182 0.57 5.81 19.87
CA ILE A 182 0.65 6.17 18.45
C ILE A 182 0.09 7.57 18.19
N ILE A 183 -0.98 7.96 18.89
CA ILE A 183 -1.70 9.23 18.64
C ILE A 183 -0.76 10.44 18.77
N PRO A 184 0.05 10.59 19.84
CA PRO A 184 0.99 11.71 19.93
C PRO A 184 2.02 11.76 18.79
N GLN A 185 2.50 10.59 18.33
CA GLN A 185 3.44 10.51 17.20
C GLN A 185 2.81 11.03 15.91
N VAL A 186 1.55 10.61 15.63
CA VAL A 186 0.80 11.05 14.45
C VAL A 186 0.52 12.55 14.50
N LEU A 187 0.08 13.07 15.64
CA LEU A 187 -0.19 14.51 15.80
C LEU A 187 1.09 15.35 15.63
N ALA A 188 2.20 14.94 16.25
CA ALA A 188 3.48 15.62 16.10
C ALA A 188 3.95 15.62 14.63
N LEU A 189 3.79 14.50 13.93
CA LEU A 189 4.17 14.39 12.53
C LEU A 189 3.23 15.19 11.61
N HIS A 190 1.93 15.21 11.90
CA HIS A 190 0.97 16.05 11.17
C HIS A 190 1.38 17.52 11.19
N GLU A 191 1.71 18.06 12.37
CA GLU A 191 2.18 19.44 12.52
C GLU A 191 3.48 19.72 11.75
N GLN A 192 4.41 18.74 11.72
CA GLN A 192 5.63 18.88 10.92
C GLN A 192 5.34 18.89 9.42
N LEU A 193 4.44 18.02 8.95
CA LEU A 193 4.07 17.94 7.54
C LEU A 193 3.30 19.19 7.09
N LEU A 194 2.46 19.77 7.93
CA LEU A 194 1.79 21.05 7.66
C LEU A 194 2.79 22.20 7.46
N LYS A 195 3.90 22.21 8.21
CA LYS A 195 4.96 23.22 8.05
C LYS A 195 5.82 23.02 6.80
N LEU A 196 5.94 21.77 6.33
CA LEU A 196 6.66 21.42 5.11
C LEU A 196 5.81 21.58 3.85
N ALA A 197 4.49 21.51 4.00
CA ALA A 197 3.56 21.77 2.91
C ALA A 197 3.80 23.20 2.38
N PRO A 198 3.93 23.38 1.06
CA PRO A 198 4.06 24.71 0.49
C PRO A 198 2.85 25.57 0.90
N ALA A 199 3.12 26.83 1.25
CA ALA A 199 2.07 27.77 1.64
C ALA A 199 1.01 27.86 0.52
N TYR A 200 -0.25 27.76 0.93
CA TYR A 200 -1.43 27.89 0.08
C TYR A 200 -1.71 29.35 -0.26
#